data_AF-A0A8S9JWB2-F1
#
_entry.id   AF-A0A8S9JWB2-F1
#
_cell.length_a   1.000
_cell.length_b   1.000
_cell.length_c   1.000
_cell.angle_alpha   90.00
_cell.angle_beta   90.00
_cell.angle_gamma   90.00
#
_symmetry.space_group_name_H-M   'P 1'
#
loop_
_entity.id
_entity.type
_entity.pdbx_description
1 polymer ?
#
loop_
_entity_poly.entity_id
_entity_poly.type
_entity_poly.pdbx_seq_one_letter_code
_entity_poly.pdbx_strand_id
1 'polypeptide(L)'
;MEVETENGGNSDGRLLDFLSKGVSDYLFDVGATSGVKITAELSGGEDMKLVTLPQDRSSGRSILSWQDVYSSAVRWRQISEPCDPVVWVNKLSEEFNSGFGSHTPMVLGQAKVIRYFPNYERTLNLTKTIIKEKLCVRSKADKVIDLSKDDKIEEIMRAETCEELHKIVGEDFWVATWCHSTAFEGKRLEGTRITCIRKPGSLGYDFAIRTPCTPARWSDFDEEMTSAWEALCNAYCGENYGSTKLQALETFE
;
A
#
# COMPACT_ATOMS: atom_id res chain seq x y z
N MET A 1 -32.64 -27.20 23.47
CA MET A 1 -33.59 -26.13 23.11
C MET A 1 -32.77 -25.11 22.36
N GLU A 2 -32.86 -25.20 21.04
CA GLU A 2 -32.22 -24.33 20.07
C GLU A 2 -32.74 -22.91 20.22
N VAL A 3 -31.87 -21.92 19.98
CA VAL A 3 -32.18 -20.73 19.16
C VAL A 3 -30.86 -20.30 18.49
N GLU A 4 -30.79 -20.47 17.18
CA GLU A 4 -29.86 -19.80 16.27
C GLU A 4 -30.23 -18.31 16.14
N THR A 5 -29.24 -17.45 15.90
CA THR A 5 -29.40 -16.28 15.00
C THR A 5 -28.03 -15.81 14.48
N GLU A 6 -27.77 -16.21 13.23
CA GLU A 6 -27.30 -15.47 12.05
C GLU A 6 -26.11 -14.49 12.07
N ASN A 7 -25.24 -14.76 11.08
CA ASN A 7 -24.16 -13.95 10.55
C ASN A 7 -24.66 -12.66 9.88
N GLY A 8 -24.21 -11.49 10.37
CA GLY A 8 -24.24 -10.23 9.65
C GLY A 8 -22.83 -9.81 9.22
N GLY A 9 -22.47 -10.07 7.96
CA GLY A 9 -21.21 -9.62 7.38
C GLY A 9 -21.21 -8.11 7.20
N ASN A 10 -20.40 -7.41 8.00
CA ASN A 10 -20.31 -5.95 7.97
C ASN A 10 -19.40 -5.48 6.81
N SER A 11 -20.01 -4.98 5.74
CA SER A 11 -19.37 -4.43 4.53
C SER A 11 -18.82 -3.01 4.71
N ASP A 12 -19.26 -2.26 5.74
CA ASP A 12 -18.82 -0.88 6.01
C ASP A 12 -17.37 -0.76 6.49
N GLY A 13 -16.83 -1.85 7.05
CA GLY A 13 -15.43 -1.89 7.47
C GLY A 13 -14.44 -1.82 6.31
N ARG A 14 -14.86 -2.13 5.07
CA ARG A 14 -13.95 -2.28 3.91
C ARG A 14 -13.59 -0.95 3.25
N LEU A 15 -14.49 0.02 3.19
CA LEU A 15 -14.25 1.29 2.50
C LEU A 15 -13.28 2.21 3.29
N LEU A 16 -13.47 2.25 4.61
CA LEU A 16 -12.57 2.97 5.53
C LEU A 16 -11.21 2.26 5.66
N ASP A 17 -11.19 0.92 5.65
CA ASP A 17 -9.92 0.17 5.53
C ASP A 17 -9.23 0.46 4.19
N PHE A 18 -9.97 0.62 3.08
CA PHE A 18 -9.39 0.90 1.77
C PHE A 18 -8.81 2.31 1.69
N LEU A 19 -9.48 3.32 2.25
CA LEU A 19 -8.92 4.68 2.35
C LEU A 19 -7.72 4.74 3.30
N SER A 20 -7.72 3.95 4.39
CA SER A 20 -6.57 3.86 5.30
C SER A 20 -5.40 3.05 4.73
N LYS A 21 -5.65 2.02 3.92
CA LYS A 21 -4.62 1.10 3.38
C LYS A 21 -4.13 1.50 1.99
N GLY A 22 -5.00 2.00 1.11
CA GLY A 22 -4.66 2.46 -0.25
C GLY A 22 -3.78 3.71 -0.25
N VAL A 23 -3.91 4.58 0.75
CA VAL A 23 -3.04 5.75 0.94
C VAL A 23 -1.60 5.35 1.24
N SER A 24 -1.36 4.20 1.87
CA SER A 24 0.00 3.71 2.15
C SER A 24 0.71 3.15 0.91
N ASP A 25 -0.03 2.70 -0.12
CA ASP A 25 0.55 2.06 -1.31
C ASP A 25 0.90 3.07 -2.43
N TYR A 26 0.48 4.34 -2.29
CA TYR A 26 0.69 5.42 -3.26
C TYR A 26 1.62 6.54 -2.80
N LEU A 27 1.82 6.67 -1.49
CA LEU A 27 2.54 7.79 -0.90
C LEU A 27 3.74 7.23 -0.14
N PHE A 28 4.94 7.63 -0.58
CA PHE A 28 6.15 7.26 0.11
C PHE A 28 6.60 8.35 1.09
N ASP A 29 6.97 7.92 2.31
CA ASP A 29 7.61 8.71 3.35
C ASP A 29 9.13 8.60 3.13
N VAL A 30 9.78 9.64 2.60
CA VAL A 30 11.23 9.64 2.36
C VAL A 30 11.92 10.14 3.62
N GLY A 31 12.00 9.26 4.62
CA GLY A 31 12.60 9.57 5.92
C GLY A 31 14.12 9.76 5.88
N ALA A 32 14.53 11.01 6.13
CA ALA A 32 15.72 11.52 6.84
C ALA A 32 17.07 10.74 6.80
N THR A 33 18.07 11.39 6.19
CA THR A 33 19.49 11.18 6.50
C THR A 33 20.14 12.48 7.00
N SER A 34 20.67 12.40 8.23
CA SER A 34 21.77 13.16 8.85
C SER A 34 21.92 14.66 8.55
N GLY A 35 21.81 15.46 9.62
CA GLY A 35 21.78 16.91 9.60
C GLY A 35 22.93 17.63 8.90
N VAL A 36 22.54 18.64 8.13
CA VAL A 36 23.36 19.80 7.76
C VAL A 36 22.60 21.03 8.27
N LYS A 37 23.21 21.79 9.19
CA LYS A 37 22.69 23.10 9.57
C LYS A 37 22.91 24.05 8.40
N ILE A 38 21.82 24.43 7.72
CA ILE A 38 21.83 25.56 6.79
C ILE A 38 21.21 26.74 7.55
N THR A 39 22.04 27.70 7.94
CA THR A 39 21.59 29.03 8.35
C THR A 39 21.30 29.84 7.08
N ALA A 40 20.04 30.18 6.84
CA ALA A 40 19.66 31.14 5.81
C ALA A 40 19.35 32.49 6.47
N GLU A 41 20.18 33.49 6.20
CA GLU A 41 19.86 34.90 6.45
C GLU A 41 18.78 35.34 5.47
N LEU A 42 17.73 35.99 5.98
CA LEU A 42 16.68 36.59 5.15
C LEU A 42 17.20 37.93 4.60
N SER A 43 17.51 37.97 3.31
CA SER A 43 17.70 39.23 2.59
C SER A 43 17.05 39.18 1.22
N GLY A 44 16.20 40.17 0.94
CA GLY A 44 15.83 40.57 -0.42
C GLY A 44 14.55 39.93 -0.95
N GLY A 45 13.50 40.74 -1.08
CA GLY A 45 12.26 40.34 -1.72
C GLY A 45 12.39 40.26 -3.25
N GLU A 46 11.77 39.24 -3.83
CA GLU A 46 11.30 39.22 -5.21
C GLU A 46 9.95 38.48 -5.25
N ASP A 47 9.02 39.03 -6.03
CA ASP A 47 7.63 38.60 -6.11
C ASP A 47 7.48 37.13 -6.49
N MET A 48 6.75 36.39 -5.65
CA MET A 48 6.36 35.00 -5.93
C MET A 48 5.30 34.99 -7.06
N LYS A 49 5.74 34.81 -8.31
CA LYS A 49 4.84 34.52 -9.42
C LYS A 49 4.16 33.17 -9.18
N LEU A 50 2.89 33.24 -8.77
CA LEU A 50 1.99 32.11 -8.77
C LEU A 50 1.87 31.58 -10.21
N VAL A 51 2.50 30.44 -10.50
CA VAL A 51 2.31 29.74 -11.77
C VAL A 51 0.84 29.29 -11.81
N THR A 52 0.03 30.11 -12.46
CA THR A 52 -1.38 29.85 -12.69
C THR A 52 -1.43 28.90 -13.87
N LEU A 53 -1.84 27.64 -13.63
CA LEU A 53 -2.17 26.73 -14.72
C LEU A 53 -3.27 27.38 -15.58
N PRO A 54 -3.27 27.21 -16.92
CA PRO A 54 -4.34 27.72 -17.75
C PRO A 54 -5.64 27.01 -17.36
N GLN A 55 -6.52 27.71 -16.64
CA GLN A 55 -7.92 27.30 -16.53
C GLN A 55 -8.56 27.60 -17.87
N ASP A 56 -8.67 26.58 -18.71
CA ASP A 56 -9.61 26.60 -19.80
C ASP A 56 -11.02 26.60 -19.20
N ARG A 57 -11.62 27.80 -19.13
CA ARG A 57 -12.98 28.02 -18.63
C ARG A 57 -13.97 27.52 -19.68
N SER A 58 -14.11 26.21 -19.79
CA SER A 58 -15.33 25.62 -20.33
C SER A 58 -16.38 25.57 -19.21
N SER A 59 -17.57 26.06 -19.53
CA SER A 59 -18.71 26.19 -18.60
C SER A 59 -19.39 24.84 -18.35
N GLY A 60 -18.62 23.84 -17.92
CA GLY A 60 -19.12 22.59 -17.34
C GLY A 60 -18.62 22.52 -15.90
N ARG A 61 -19.38 21.90 -14.98
CA ARG A 61 -18.83 21.54 -13.66
C ARG A 61 -17.57 20.71 -13.91
N SER A 62 -16.39 21.26 -13.64
CA SER A 62 -15.18 20.45 -13.59
C SER A 62 -15.34 19.50 -12.42
N ILE A 63 -15.64 18.23 -12.70
CA ILE A 63 -15.67 17.19 -11.68
C ILE A 63 -14.22 17.02 -11.23
N LEU A 64 -13.93 17.30 -9.96
CA LEU A 64 -12.61 17.08 -9.39
C LEU A 64 -12.28 15.59 -9.51
N SER A 65 -11.11 15.26 -10.02
CA SER A 65 -10.60 13.89 -9.98
C SER A 65 -10.07 13.55 -8.58
N TRP A 66 -9.90 12.26 -8.28
CA TRP A 66 -9.23 11.83 -7.06
C TRP A 66 -7.82 12.43 -6.96
N GLN A 67 -7.12 12.55 -8.10
CA GLN A 67 -5.77 13.06 -8.14
C GLN A 67 -5.71 14.56 -7.81
N ASP A 68 -6.74 15.35 -8.16
CA ASP A 68 -6.83 16.76 -7.77
C ASP A 68 -6.94 16.93 -6.26
N VAL A 69 -7.77 16.10 -5.63
CA VAL A 69 -7.97 16.10 -4.17
C VAL A 69 -6.68 15.69 -3.46
N TYR A 70 -6.08 14.57 -3.85
CA TYR A 70 -4.83 14.11 -3.24
C TYR A 70 -3.65 15.03 -3.52
N SER A 71 -3.62 15.71 -4.68
CA SER A 71 -2.56 16.71 -4.97
C SER A 71 -2.57 17.86 -3.98
N SER A 72 -3.74 18.25 -3.47
CA SER A 72 -3.85 19.25 -2.41
C SER A 72 -3.25 18.76 -1.09
N ALA A 73 -3.54 17.51 -0.70
CA ALA A 73 -2.97 16.88 0.49
C ALA A 73 -1.44 16.70 0.40
N VAL A 74 -0.94 16.29 -0.77
CA VAL A 74 0.50 16.16 -1.03
C VAL A 74 1.21 17.50 -0.86
N ARG A 75 0.68 18.58 -1.45
CA ARG A 75 1.25 19.92 -1.30
C ARG A 75 1.24 20.40 0.14
N TRP A 76 0.16 20.12 0.88
CA TRP A 76 0.08 20.48 2.30
C TRP A 76 1.20 19.80 3.10
N ARG A 77 1.39 18.48 2.95
CA ARG A 77 2.49 17.73 3.59
C ARG A 77 3.86 18.32 3.27
N GLN A 78 4.11 18.68 2.01
CA GLN A 78 5.37 19.29 1.58
C GLN A 78 5.66 20.63 2.29
N ILE A 79 4.63 21.39 2.65
CA ILE A 79 4.76 22.66 3.36
C ILE A 79 4.86 22.44 4.87
N SER A 80 4.03 21.56 5.43
CA SER A 80 3.96 21.32 6.88
C SER A 80 5.15 20.53 7.41
N GLU A 81 5.70 19.62 6.61
CA GLU A 81 6.78 18.70 6.97
C GLU A 81 7.90 18.75 5.92
N PRO A 82 8.61 19.89 5.78
CA PRO A 82 9.59 20.06 4.70
C PRO A 82 10.79 19.10 4.79
N CYS A 83 11.01 18.48 5.95
CA CYS A 83 12.06 17.49 6.16
C CYS A 83 11.62 16.04 5.86
N ASP A 84 10.34 15.83 5.51
CA ASP A 84 9.78 14.51 5.17
C ASP A 84 8.90 14.63 3.91
N PRO A 85 9.53 14.81 2.72
CA PRO A 85 8.82 15.18 1.52
C PRO A 85 7.99 14.01 0.98
N VAL A 86 6.71 14.31 0.71
CA VAL A 86 5.79 13.40 0.03
C VAL A 86 5.75 13.73 -1.46
N VAL A 87 5.96 12.73 -2.31
CA VAL A 87 6.03 12.91 -3.78
C VAL A 87 5.23 11.85 -4.52
N TRP A 88 4.81 12.20 -5.73
CA TRP A 88 4.15 11.27 -6.65
C TRP A 88 5.19 10.34 -7.29
N VAL A 89 5.07 9.03 -7.04
CA VAL A 89 6.04 8.03 -7.52
C VAL A 89 6.15 8.02 -9.04
N ASN A 90 5.03 8.17 -9.75
CA ASN A 90 4.99 8.24 -11.22
C ASN A 90 5.58 9.51 -11.82
N LYS A 91 6.04 10.46 -10.98
CA LYS A 91 6.74 11.69 -11.39
C LYS A 91 8.24 11.65 -11.05
N LEU A 92 8.74 10.54 -10.52
CA LEU A 92 10.18 10.33 -10.26
C LEU A 92 10.92 9.91 -11.53
N SER A 93 12.26 9.94 -11.50
CA SER A 93 13.10 9.54 -12.64
C SER A 93 12.85 8.10 -13.07
N GLU A 94 13.16 7.76 -14.33
CA GLU A 94 12.97 6.41 -14.86
C GLU A 94 13.74 5.32 -14.10
N GLU A 95 14.74 5.69 -13.29
CA GLU A 95 15.46 4.78 -12.39
C GLU A 95 14.52 4.12 -11.36
N PHE A 96 13.42 4.78 -11.00
CA PHE A 96 12.38 4.22 -10.14
C PHE A 96 11.49 3.19 -10.86
N ASN A 97 11.47 3.19 -12.20
CA ASN A 97 10.77 2.17 -12.98
C ASN A 97 11.43 0.78 -12.83
N SER A 98 12.65 0.71 -12.28
CA SER A 98 13.36 -0.54 -12.00
C SER A 98 12.69 -1.42 -10.92
N GLY A 99 11.63 -0.91 -10.27
CA GLY A 99 10.54 -1.76 -9.79
C GLY A 99 10.32 -1.78 -8.29
N PHE A 100 11.15 -1.15 -7.47
CA PHE A 100 10.89 -1.02 -6.03
C PHE A 100 11.34 0.33 -5.53
N GLY A 101 10.38 1.22 -5.31
CA GLY A 101 10.66 2.47 -4.63
C GLY A 101 11.05 2.21 -3.17
N SER A 102 10.33 1.29 -2.50
CA SER A 102 10.32 1.05 -1.05
C SER A 102 11.01 -0.22 -0.53
N HIS A 103 11.90 -0.13 0.46
CA HIS A 103 12.35 -1.27 1.27
C HIS A 103 12.21 -0.93 2.76
N THR A 104 11.21 -1.53 3.42
CA THR A 104 10.87 -1.24 4.82
C THR A 104 11.11 -2.49 5.66
N PRO A 105 12.32 -2.69 6.20
CA PRO A 105 12.66 -3.85 7.01
C PRO A 105 12.03 -3.77 8.40
N MET A 106 11.43 -4.87 8.83
CA MET A 106 11.08 -5.11 10.24
C MET A 106 12.28 -5.73 10.98
N VAL A 107 12.97 -6.65 10.29
CA VAL A 107 14.24 -7.24 10.71
C VAL A 107 15.27 -6.99 9.61
N LEU A 108 16.45 -6.51 9.99
CA LEU A 108 17.59 -6.28 9.10
C LEU A 108 18.79 -7.08 9.62
N GLY A 109 19.07 -8.22 9.00
CA GLY A 109 20.02 -9.21 9.52
C GLY A 109 19.61 -9.74 10.90
N GLN A 110 20.32 -9.31 11.95
CA GLN A 110 20.00 -9.67 13.34
C GLN A 110 19.32 -8.52 14.10
N ALA A 111 19.22 -7.34 13.49
CA ALA A 111 18.70 -6.14 14.13
C ALA A 111 17.18 -6.03 13.94
N LYS A 112 16.49 -5.67 15.03
CA LYS A 112 15.07 -5.32 15.02
C LYS A 112 14.93 -3.83 14.72
N VAL A 113 14.24 -3.47 13.65
CA VAL A 113 14.08 -2.07 13.25
C VAL A 113 13.01 -1.42 14.11
N ILE A 114 13.40 -0.54 15.03
CA ILE A 114 12.53 0.03 16.08
C ILE A 114 11.18 0.53 15.53
N ARG A 115 11.19 1.27 14.42
CA ARG A 115 9.98 1.88 13.84
C ARG A 115 8.98 0.83 13.33
N TYR A 116 9.45 -0.31 12.81
CA TYR A 116 8.62 -1.26 12.07
C TYR A 116 8.48 -2.63 12.73
N PHE A 117 9.39 -3.00 13.63
CA PHE A 117 9.36 -4.28 14.33
C PHE A 117 8.06 -4.54 15.12
N PRO A 118 7.33 -3.54 15.67
CA PRO A 118 6.00 -3.80 16.24
C PRO A 118 5.01 -4.48 15.29
N ASN A 119 5.18 -4.35 13.97
CA ASN A 119 4.35 -5.01 12.96
C ASN A 119 4.86 -6.40 12.54
N TYR A 120 5.97 -6.87 13.11
CA TYR A 120 6.62 -8.12 12.73
C TYR A 120 5.69 -9.32 12.85
N GLU A 121 5.06 -9.51 14.01
CA GLU A 121 4.19 -10.66 14.27
C GLU A 121 2.97 -10.67 13.33
N ARG A 122 2.32 -9.51 13.17
CA ARG A 122 1.21 -9.33 12.22
C ARG A 122 1.63 -9.70 10.80
N THR A 123 2.82 -9.28 10.38
CA THR A 123 3.32 -9.51 9.02
C THR A 123 3.75 -10.96 8.80
N LEU A 124 4.34 -11.59 9.82
CA LEU A 124 4.66 -13.01 9.80
C LEU A 124 3.38 -13.86 9.69
N ASN A 125 2.36 -13.57 10.49
CA ASN A 125 1.07 -14.26 10.43
C ASN A 125 0.39 -14.07 9.07
N LEU A 126 0.40 -12.85 8.53
CA LEU A 126 -0.11 -12.57 7.19
C LEU A 126 0.63 -13.39 6.12
N THR A 127 1.96 -13.49 6.23
CA THR A 127 2.78 -14.30 5.31
C THR A 127 2.34 -15.76 5.35
N LYS A 128 2.19 -16.34 6.55
CA LYS A 128 1.75 -17.73 6.75
C LYS A 128 0.36 -17.96 6.14
N THR A 129 -0.58 -17.04 6.36
CA THR A 129 -1.92 -17.10 5.76
C THR A 129 -1.87 -17.09 4.23
N ILE A 130 -1.10 -16.18 3.63
CA ILE A 130 -0.96 -16.12 2.16
C ILE A 130 -0.38 -17.41 1.61
N ILE A 131 0.64 -17.97 2.27
CA ILE A 131 1.25 -19.25 1.88
C ILE A 131 0.22 -20.38 1.95
N LYS A 132 -0.55 -20.45 3.05
CA LYS A 132 -1.58 -21.48 3.23
C LYS A 132 -2.67 -21.41 2.15
N GLU A 133 -3.07 -20.22 1.74
CA GLU A 133 -4.07 -20.02 0.69
C GLU A 133 -3.52 -20.35 -0.71
N LYS A 134 -2.28 -19.98 -1.00
CA LYS A 134 -1.68 -20.09 -2.35
C LYS A 134 -0.92 -21.38 -2.58
N LEU A 135 -0.55 -22.08 -1.51
CA LEU A 135 0.30 -23.27 -1.51
C LEU A 135 1.62 -23.09 -2.26
N CYS A 136 2.06 -21.85 -2.45
CA CYS A 136 3.29 -21.51 -3.15
C CYS A 136 3.82 -20.15 -2.72
N VAL A 137 5.11 -19.94 -2.95
CA VAL A 137 5.79 -18.64 -2.82
C VAL A 137 6.61 -18.35 -4.07
N ARG A 138 7.18 -17.15 -4.15
CA ARG A 138 8.07 -16.75 -5.24
C ARG A 138 9.50 -16.68 -4.73
N SER A 139 10.44 -17.27 -5.46
CA SER A 139 11.86 -17.17 -5.12
C SER A 139 12.39 -15.76 -5.40
N LYS A 140 13.60 -15.47 -4.93
CA LYS A 140 14.33 -14.24 -5.27
C LYS A 140 14.50 -14.03 -6.78
N ALA A 141 14.60 -15.11 -7.55
CA ALA A 141 14.68 -15.10 -9.02
C ALA A 141 13.30 -15.09 -9.69
N ASP A 142 12.24 -14.83 -8.92
CA ASP A 142 10.85 -14.80 -9.38
C ASP A 142 10.38 -16.13 -10.01
N LYS A 143 10.78 -17.25 -9.41
CA LYS A 143 10.29 -18.59 -9.78
C LYS A 143 9.27 -19.07 -8.77
N VAL A 144 8.26 -19.83 -9.21
CA VAL A 144 7.30 -20.46 -8.28
C VAL A 144 8.03 -21.54 -7.48
N ILE A 145 7.92 -21.47 -6.17
CA ILE A 145 8.28 -22.53 -5.24
C ILE A 145 6.98 -23.16 -4.78
N ASP A 146 6.74 -24.39 -5.21
CA ASP A 146 5.57 -25.17 -4.82
C ASP A 146 5.75 -25.69 -3.38
N LEU A 147 4.76 -25.39 -2.53
CA LEU A 147 4.71 -25.80 -1.12
C LEU A 147 3.50 -26.70 -0.86
N SER A 148 2.80 -27.16 -1.91
CA SER A 148 1.65 -28.07 -1.80
C SER A 148 2.02 -29.48 -1.34
N LYS A 149 3.30 -29.84 -1.44
CA LYS A 149 3.83 -31.16 -1.06
C LYS A 149 4.33 -31.15 0.39
N ASP A 150 4.16 -32.30 1.05
CA ASP A 150 4.96 -32.76 2.20
C ASP A 150 4.86 -31.92 3.48
N ASP A 151 3.74 -31.95 4.22
CA ASP A 151 3.60 -31.45 5.62
C ASP A 151 4.10 -30.00 5.90
N LYS A 152 4.62 -29.29 4.91
CA LYS A 152 5.30 -28.00 5.02
C LYS A 152 4.33 -26.93 5.42
N ILE A 153 3.09 -27.01 4.98
CA ILE A 153 2.06 -26.04 5.39
C ILE A 153 1.85 -26.10 6.90
N GLU A 154 1.81 -27.29 7.51
CA GLU A 154 1.67 -27.43 8.97
C GLU A 154 2.91 -26.91 9.71
N GLU A 155 4.11 -27.19 9.20
CA GLU A 155 5.36 -26.62 9.74
C GLU A 155 5.40 -25.09 9.61
N ILE A 156 5.02 -24.56 8.44
CA ILE A 156 4.91 -23.13 8.16
C ILE A 156 3.92 -22.50 9.14
N MET A 157 2.79 -23.14 9.43
CA MET A 157 1.81 -22.61 10.40
C MET A 157 2.34 -22.62 11.84
N ARG A 158 3.31 -23.47 12.17
CA ARG A 158 3.96 -23.52 13.50
C ARG A 158 5.16 -22.60 13.64
N ALA A 159 5.76 -22.14 12.54
CA ALA A 159 6.91 -21.24 12.58
C ALA A 159 6.60 -19.95 13.38
N GLU A 160 7.42 -19.64 14.38
CA GLU A 160 7.32 -18.45 15.23
C GLU A 160 8.24 -17.33 14.74
N THR A 161 9.22 -17.67 13.89
CA THR A 161 10.20 -16.72 13.36
C THR A 161 10.31 -16.74 11.84
N CYS A 162 10.74 -15.61 11.27
CA CYS A 162 11.06 -15.52 9.84
C CYS A 162 12.26 -16.41 9.47
N GLU A 163 13.15 -16.69 10.43
CA GLU A 163 14.23 -17.67 10.26
C GLU A 163 13.69 -19.09 10.06
N GLU A 164 12.80 -19.55 10.94
CA GLU A 164 12.15 -20.86 10.81
C GLU A 164 11.38 -20.94 9.51
N LEU A 165 10.61 -19.90 9.19
CA LEU A 165 9.87 -19.82 7.94
C LEU A 165 10.79 -19.93 6.71
N HIS A 166 11.92 -19.23 6.72
CA HIS A 166 12.96 -19.34 5.66
C HIS A 166 13.52 -20.75 5.56
N LYS A 167 13.84 -21.40 6.69
CA LYS A 167 14.37 -22.77 6.71
C LYS A 167 13.39 -23.78 6.12
N ILE A 168 12.09 -23.65 6.43
CA ILE A 168 11.05 -24.55 5.93
C ILE A 168 10.83 -24.37 4.42
N VAL A 169 10.81 -23.12 3.94
CA VAL A 169 10.73 -22.82 2.50
C VAL A 169 11.99 -23.32 1.78
N GLY A 170 13.17 -23.15 2.39
CA GLY A 170 14.45 -23.68 1.93
C GLY A 170 15.30 -22.72 1.09
N GLU A 171 14.74 -21.57 0.68
CA GLU A 171 15.45 -20.55 -0.09
C GLU A 171 14.88 -19.14 0.15
N ASP A 172 15.58 -18.11 -0.35
CA ASP A 172 15.09 -16.72 -0.30
C ASP A 172 13.79 -16.59 -1.09
N PHE A 173 12.76 -16.06 -0.43
CA PHE A 173 11.43 -16.01 -1.01
C PHE A 173 10.69 -14.71 -0.69
N TRP A 174 9.59 -14.52 -1.40
CA TRP A 174 8.62 -13.48 -1.14
C TRP A 174 7.19 -13.95 -1.45
N VAL A 175 6.23 -13.28 -0.81
CA VAL A 175 4.79 -13.39 -1.10
C VAL A 175 4.23 -12.01 -1.36
N ALA A 176 3.14 -11.91 -2.11
CA ALA A 176 2.42 -10.65 -2.29
C ALA A 176 1.08 -10.69 -1.57
N THR A 177 0.71 -9.55 -0.99
CA THR A 177 -0.69 -9.23 -0.70
C THR A 177 -1.43 -8.96 -2.01
N TRP A 178 -2.74 -9.17 -2.01
CA TRP A 178 -3.57 -8.99 -3.19
C TRP A 178 -4.88 -8.31 -2.81
N CYS A 179 -5.37 -7.43 -3.67
CA CYS A 179 -6.74 -6.92 -3.60
C CYS A 179 -7.52 -7.35 -4.85
N HIS A 180 -8.82 -7.57 -4.68
CA HIS A 180 -9.72 -7.68 -5.81
C HIS A 180 -9.95 -6.29 -6.37
N SER A 181 -9.87 -6.15 -7.68
CA SER A 181 -10.15 -4.88 -8.35
C SER A 181 -11.65 -4.63 -8.35
N THR A 182 -12.04 -3.39 -8.05
CA THR A 182 -13.41 -2.90 -8.26
C THR A 182 -13.57 -2.32 -9.66
N ALA A 183 -12.48 -1.88 -10.31
CA ALA A 183 -12.50 -1.38 -11.68
C ALA A 183 -12.62 -2.50 -12.73
N PHE A 184 -12.05 -3.69 -12.44
CA PHE A 184 -12.01 -4.81 -13.38
C PHE A 184 -12.50 -6.11 -12.73
N GLU A 185 -13.65 -6.58 -13.18
CA GLU A 185 -14.24 -7.83 -12.69
C GLU A 185 -13.27 -9.01 -12.85
N GLY A 186 -13.09 -9.78 -11.78
CA GLY A 186 -12.20 -10.94 -11.74
C GLY A 186 -10.70 -10.64 -11.70
N LYS A 187 -10.27 -9.37 -11.85
CA LYS A 187 -8.86 -8.98 -11.75
C LYS A 187 -8.42 -8.92 -10.29
N ARG A 188 -7.21 -9.42 -10.01
CA ARG A 188 -6.53 -9.25 -8.72
C ARG A 188 -5.30 -8.38 -8.91
N LEU A 189 -5.20 -7.29 -8.15
CA LEU A 189 -4.07 -6.40 -8.19
C LEU A 189 -3.04 -6.83 -7.15
N GLU A 190 -1.77 -6.79 -7.53
CA GLU A 190 -0.66 -7.08 -6.62
C GLU A 190 -0.46 -5.88 -5.67
N GLY A 191 -0.57 -6.15 -4.37
CA GLY A 191 -0.29 -5.17 -3.33
C GLY A 191 1.20 -5.13 -2.99
N THR A 192 1.48 -5.01 -1.70
CA THR A 192 2.84 -5.03 -1.15
C THR A 192 3.38 -6.46 -1.06
N ARG A 193 4.66 -6.65 -1.41
CA ARG A 193 5.41 -7.89 -1.24
C ARG A 193 6.02 -7.97 0.15
N ILE A 194 5.96 -9.13 0.77
CA ILE A 194 6.67 -9.46 2.00
C ILE A 194 7.83 -10.37 1.61
N THR A 195 9.06 -9.98 1.93
CA THR A 195 10.28 -10.68 1.56
C THR A 195 10.96 -11.25 2.79
N CYS A 196 11.49 -12.48 2.68
CA CYS A 196 12.35 -13.11 3.68
C CYS A 196 13.64 -13.57 3.00
N ILE A 197 14.74 -12.87 3.29
CA ILE A 197 16.01 -13.03 2.58
C ILE A 197 17.12 -13.28 3.59
N ARG A 198 17.90 -14.34 3.42
CA ARG A 198 19.08 -14.59 4.25
C ARG A 198 20.18 -13.60 3.90
N LYS A 199 20.78 -12.94 4.90
CA LYS A 199 21.93 -12.07 4.69
C LYS A 199 23.20 -12.90 4.39
N PRO A 200 23.84 -12.71 3.23
CA PRO A 200 25.08 -13.45 2.89
C PRO A 200 26.16 -13.23 3.95
N GLY A 201 26.84 -14.30 4.36
CA GLY A 201 27.97 -14.23 5.30
C GLY A 201 27.59 -13.87 6.75
N SER A 202 26.31 -13.89 7.13
CA SER A 202 25.86 -13.61 8.51
C SER A 202 24.75 -14.56 8.96
N LEU A 203 24.54 -14.66 10.28
CA LEU A 203 23.50 -15.46 10.93
C LEU A 203 22.14 -14.73 11.00
N GLY A 204 21.80 -13.91 9.99
CA GLY A 204 20.64 -13.02 10.03
C GLY A 204 19.79 -13.02 8.77
N TYR A 205 18.60 -12.42 8.86
CA TYR A 205 17.61 -12.35 7.79
C TYR A 205 17.08 -10.93 7.63
N ASP A 206 16.82 -10.54 6.39
CA ASP A 206 16.01 -9.37 6.08
C ASP A 206 14.56 -9.83 5.94
N PHE A 207 13.74 -9.44 6.90
CA PHE A 207 12.29 -9.61 6.84
C PHE A 207 11.65 -8.25 6.69
N ALA A 208 11.09 -8.01 5.50
CA ALA A 208 10.74 -6.66 5.06
C ALA A 208 9.51 -6.66 4.17
N ILE A 209 8.90 -5.48 4.05
CA ILE A 209 7.92 -5.21 3.00
C ILE A 209 8.54 -4.38 1.87
N ARG A 210 8.11 -4.66 0.65
CA ARG A 210 8.52 -3.95 -0.56
C ARG A 210 7.32 -3.79 -1.48
N THR A 211 6.98 -2.56 -1.83
CA THR A 211 5.89 -2.27 -2.75
C THR A 211 6.47 -2.11 -4.15
N PRO A 212 5.99 -2.88 -5.14
CA PRO A 212 6.41 -2.69 -6.51
C PRO A 212 6.02 -1.29 -7.01
N CYS A 213 6.95 -0.63 -7.70
CA CYS A 213 6.74 0.69 -8.30
C CYS A 213 6.94 0.61 -9.81
N THR A 214 6.28 -0.34 -10.46
CA THR A 214 6.36 -0.48 -11.93
C THR A 214 5.30 0.38 -12.61
N PRO A 215 5.58 0.94 -13.81
CA PRO A 215 4.59 1.71 -14.56
C PRO A 215 3.26 0.96 -14.80
N ALA A 216 3.33 -0.35 -15.08
CA ALA A 216 2.14 -1.18 -15.24
C ALA A 216 1.27 -1.21 -13.97
N ARG A 217 1.90 -1.33 -12.79
CA ARG A 217 1.17 -1.30 -11.52
C ARG A 217 0.56 0.07 -11.26
N TRP A 218 1.24 1.16 -11.60
CA TRP A 218 0.67 2.51 -11.43
C TRP A 218 -0.58 2.69 -12.27
N SER A 219 -0.56 2.22 -13.53
CA SER A 219 -1.73 2.27 -14.42
C SER A 219 -2.90 1.49 -13.84
N ASP A 220 -2.65 0.25 -13.38
CA ASP A 220 -3.70 -0.60 -12.79
C ASP A 220 -4.39 0.06 -11.59
N PHE A 221 -3.61 0.66 -10.70
CA PHE A 221 -4.17 1.31 -9.53
C PHE A 221 -4.75 2.71 -9.84
N ASP A 222 -4.31 3.40 -10.90
CA ASP A 222 -4.88 4.69 -11.33
C ASP A 222 -6.33 4.51 -11.79
N GLU A 223 -6.57 3.43 -12.53
CA GLU A 223 -7.91 2.98 -12.92
C GLU A 223 -8.75 2.58 -11.70
N GLU A 224 -8.16 1.84 -10.75
CA GLU A 224 -8.82 1.46 -9.49
C GLU A 224 -9.23 2.68 -8.65
N MET A 225 -8.32 3.65 -8.48
CA MET A 225 -8.58 4.89 -7.73
C MET A 225 -9.63 5.76 -8.44
N THR A 226 -9.61 5.79 -9.78
CA THR A 226 -10.63 6.49 -10.58
C THR A 226 -12.00 5.87 -10.36
N SER A 227 -12.12 4.55 -10.48
CA SER A 227 -13.37 3.82 -10.23
C SER A 227 -13.89 4.04 -8.81
N ALA A 228 -13.02 3.93 -7.79
CA ALA A 228 -13.40 4.15 -6.40
C ALA A 228 -13.87 5.58 -6.13
N TRP A 229 -13.22 6.56 -6.76
CA TRP A 229 -13.60 7.97 -6.64
C TRP A 229 -14.93 8.28 -7.30
N GLU A 230 -15.16 7.76 -8.50
CA GLU A 230 -16.44 7.90 -9.18
C GLU A 230 -17.57 7.25 -8.38
N ALA A 231 -17.34 6.06 -7.82
CA ALA A 231 -18.29 5.39 -6.94
C ALA A 231 -18.63 6.25 -5.70
N LEU A 232 -17.61 6.82 -5.05
CA LEU A 232 -17.79 7.73 -3.91
C LEU A 232 -18.58 8.99 -4.31
N CYS A 233 -18.20 9.63 -5.42
CA CYS A 233 -18.88 10.81 -5.93
C CYS A 233 -20.34 10.51 -6.31
N ASN A 234 -20.63 9.36 -6.90
CA ASN A 234 -21.99 8.94 -7.25
C ASN A 234 -22.82 8.66 -6.00
N ALA A 235 -22.26 7.99 -4.99
CA ALA A 235 -22.94 7.76 -3.71
C ALA A 235 -23.26 9.08 -3.01
N TYR A 236 -22.34 10.04 -3.02
CA TYR A 236 -22.53 11.34 -2.40
C TYR A 236 -23.33 12.32 -3.25
N CYS A 237 -23.28 12.30 -4.57
CA CYS A 237 -23.95 13.29 -5.44
C CYS A 237 -25.18 12.74 -6.15
N GLY A 238 -25.52 11.47 -5.94
CA GLY A 238 -26.72 10.83 -6.47
C GLY A 238 -28.01 11.39 -5.83
N GLU A 239 -29.16 10.85 -6.25
CA GLU A 239 -30.49 11.35 -5.87
C GLU A 239 -30.75 11.39 -4.35
N ASN A 240 -29.93 10.68 -3.56
CA ASN A 240 -30.00 10.63 -2.10
C ASN A 240 -29.16 11.70 -1.38
N TYR A 241 -28.44 12.56 -2.09
CA TYR A 241 -27.64 13.62 -1.48
C TYR A 241 -28.54 14.59 -0.68
N GLY A 242 -28.33 14.65 0.64
CA GLY A 242 -29.16 15.44 1.56
C GLY A 242 -30.42 14.72 2.08
N SER A 243 -30.62 13.44 1.74
CA SER A 243 -31.68 12.63 2.33
C SER A 243 -31.36 12.34 3.80
N THR A 244 -32.24 12.76 4.70
CA THR A 244 -32.16 12.46 6.15
C THR A 244 -32.76 11.09 6.50
N LYS A 245 -33.12 10.28 5.50
CA LYS A 245 -33.68 8.94 5.69
C LYS A 245 -32.56 7.89 5.65
N LEU A 246 -32.19 7.38 6.83
CA LEU A 246 -31.22 6.29 7.01
C LEU A 246 -31.48 5.08 6.09
N GLN A 247 -32.75 4.74 5.84
CA GLN A 247 -33.16 3.64 4.96
C GLN A 247 -32.69 3.78 3.50
N ALA A 248 -32.40 5.00 3.03
CA ALA A 248 -31.93 5.25 1.66
C ALA A 248 -30.41 5.08 1.50
N LEU A 249 -29.67 4.94 2.61
CA LEU A 249 -28.22 4.71 2.64
C LEU A 249 -27.86 3.23 2.84
N GLU A 250 -28.84 2.40 3.23
CA GLU A 250 -28.65 0.98 3.60
C GLU A 250 -28.86 0.00 2.43
N THR A 251 -29.30 0.45 1.26
CA THR A 251 -29.50 -0.43 0.10
C THR A 251 -28.22 -0.60 -0.72
N PHE A 252 -27.46 -1.65 -0.40
CA PHE A 252 -26.56 -2.32 -1.32
C PHE A 252 -26.99 -3.80 -1.39
N GLU A 253 -27.52 -4.23 -2.54
CA GLU A 253 -27.61 -5.65 -2.94
C GLU A 253 -26.30 -6.10 -3.61
#